data_AF-A0A1M3KZ45-F1
#
_entry.id   AF-A0A1M3KZ45-F1
#
_cell.length_a   1.000
_cell.length_b   1.000
_cell.length_c   1.000
_cell.angle_alpha   90.00
_cell.angle_beta   90.00
_cell.angle_gamma   90.00
#
_symmetry.space_group_name_H-M   'P 1'
#
loop_
_entity.id
_entity.type
_entity.pdbx_description
1 polymer ?
#
loop_
_entity_poly.entity_id
_entity_poly.type
_entity_poly.pdbx_seq_one_letter_code
_entity_poly.pdbx_strand_id
1 'polypeptide(L)'
;MCNYGARYKNRGSKCKDFLMSSKIPLKLRMFLEVAYGGQVKDMADALKVSKSTVYRWLDGKDISTTFLSDLLELGLDISWLVDRNDFDMSRMLADNDSGRRLREEHFDRLKK
;
A
#
# COMPACT_ATOMS: atom_id res chain seq x y z
N MET A 1 5.99 -2.43 24.42
CA MET A 1 6.93 -1.49 23.77
C MET A 1 7.67 -2.23 22.67
N CYS A 2 7.39 -1.95 21.40
CA CYS A 2 8.13 -2.57 20.28
C CYS A 2 9.31 -1.66 19.92
N ASN A 3 10.51 -2.22 20.07
CA ASN A 3 11.79 -1.56 19.89
C ASN A 3 12.19 -1.65 18.41
N TYR A 4 12.29 -0.51 17.72
CA TYR A 4 12.66 -0.46 16.30
C TYR A 4 14.17 -0.29 16.17
N GLY A 5 14.88 -1.41 16.28
CA GLY A 5 16.31 -1.47 16.06
C GLY A 5 16.69 -2.81 15.45
N ALA A 6 17.42 -2.73 14.34
CA ALA A 6 18.21 -3.80 13.72
C ALA A 6 17.49 -4.84 12.83
N ARG A 7 17.95 -4.84 11.58
CA ARG A 7 18.23 -6.00 10.70
C ARG A 7 17.20 -7.13 10.71
N TYR A 8 16.48 -7.21 9.60
CA TYR A 8 15.74 -8.39 9.12
C TYR A 8 16.52 -9.70 9.35
N LYS A 9 16.19 -10.41 10.43
CA LYS A 9 16.40 -11.85 10.58
C LYS A 9 15.22 -12.45 11.35
N ASN A 10 14.38 -13.16 10.60
CA ASN A 10 13.46 -14.22 11.01
C ASN A 10 13.20 -14.36 12.52
N ARG A 11 12.08 -13.82 13.01
CA ARG A 11 11.38 -14.36 14.19
C ARG A 11 9.88 -14.38 13.95
N GLY A 12 9.38 -15.59 13.73
CA GLY A 12 7.96 -15.89 13.63
C GLY A 12 7.21 -15.69 14.96
N SER A 13 5.89 -15.60 14.80
CA SER A 13 4.85 -15.87 15.80
C SER A 13 4.40 -14.79 16.79
N LYS A 14 4.81 -13.52 16.69
CA LYS A 14 4.08 -12.43 17.38
C LYS A 14 3.53 -11.31 16.48
N CYS A 15 3.95 -11.23 15.23
CA CYS A 15 3.32 -10.32 14.25
C CYS A 15 1.95 -10.83 13.77
N LYS A 16 1.67 -12.14 13.89
CA LYS A 16 0.45 -12.76 13.35
C LYS A 16 -0.84 -12.29 14.03
N ASP A 17 -0.78 -11.92 15.30
CA ASP A 17 -2.00 -11.53 16.04
C ASP A 17 -2.32 -10.03 15.91
N PHE A 18 -1.32 -9.18 15.65
CA PHE A 18 -1.55 -7.76 15.32
C PHE A 18 -1.93 -7.56 13.84
N LEU A 19 -1.60 -8.54 12.98
CA LEU A 19 -1.98 -8.60 11.56
C LEU A 19 -3.50 -8.84 11.34
N MET A 20 -4.28 -9.08 12.39
CA MET A 20 -5.73 -9.35 12.31
C MET A 20 -6.63 -8.10 12.40
N SER A 21 -6.08 -6.88 12.49
CA SER A 21 -6.94 -5.68 12.69
C SER A 21 -7.16 -4.79 11.45
N SER A 22 -6.51 -5.01 10.31
CA SER A 22 -6.90 -4.35 9.06
C SER A 22 -6.32 -5.09 7.84
N LYS A 23 -7.15 -5.37 6.83
CA LYS A 23 -6.71 -5.92 5.53
C LYS A 23 -5.98 -4.87 4.67
N ILE A 24 -6.20 -3.60 5.00
CA ILE A 24 -5.69 -2.42 4.29
C ILE A 24 -4.15 -2.42 4.17
N PRO A 25 -3.35 -2.63 5.24
CA PRO A 25 -1.89 -2.63 5.12
C PRO A 25 -1.35 -3.77 4.26
N LEU A 26 -2.04 -4.93 4.22
CA LEU A 26 -1.64 -6.05 3.37
C LEU A 26 -1.87 -5.72 1.88
N LYS A 27 -3.04 -5.20 1.54
CA LYS A 27 -3.35 -4.73 0.18
C LYS A 27 -2.42 -3.61 -0.26
N LEU A 28 -2.11 -2.68 0.64
CA LEU A 28 -1.16 -1.61 0.37
C LEU A 28 0.24 -2.14 0.07
N ARG A 29 0.70 -3.18 0.80
CA ARG A 29 1.97 -3.85 0.49
C ARG A 29 1.93 -4.52 -0.88
N MET A 30 0.84 -5.22 -1.22
CA MET A 30 0.71 -5.83 -2.55
C MET A 30 0.76 -4.78 -3.66
N PHE A 31 0.04 -3.68 -3.50
CA PHE A 31 0.10 -2.55 -4.42
C PHE A 31 1.53 -2.00 -4.55
N LEU A 32 2.23 -1.80 -3.43
CA LEU A 32 3.61 -1.32 -3.42
C LEU A 32 4.55 -2.27 -4.18
N GLU A 33 4.40 -3.57 -3.99
CA GLU A 33 5.18 -4.58 -4.71
C GLU A 33 4.93 -4.51 -6.22
N VAL A 34 3.67 -4.42 -6.64
CA VAL A 34 3.32 -4.44 -8.07
C VAL A 34 3.64 -3.13 -8.78
N ALA A 35 3.31 -1.99 -8.17
CA ALA A 35 3.49 -0.68 -8.81
C ALA A 35 4.93 -0.17 -8.68
N TYR A 36 5.59 -0.41 -7.55
CA TYR A 36 6.88 0.20 -7.21
C TYR A 36 7.97 -0.83 -6.88
N GLY A 37 7.76 -2.12 -7.12
CA GLY A 37 8.76 -3.15 -6.82
C GLY A 37 9.17 -3.20 -5.35
N GLY A 38 8.26 -2.86 -4.44
CA GLY A 38 8.50 -2.82 -2.99
C GLY A 38 9.21 -1.55 -2.50
N GLN A 39 9.49 -0.59 -3.38
CA GLN A 39 10.22 0.64 -3.04
C GLN A 39 9.30 1.68 -2.40
N VAL A 40 9.32 1.73 -1.05
CA VAL A 40 8.58 2.73 -0.25
C VAL A 40 8.92 4.17 -0.66
N LYS A 41 10.15 4.43 -1.10
CA LYS A 41 10.60 5.75 -1.54
C LYS A 41 9.78 6.25 -2.72
N ASP A 42 9.57 5.41 -3.72
CA ASP A 42 8.95 5.84 -4.98
C ASP A 42 7.47 6.15 -4.78
N MET A 43 6.78 5.37 -3.93
CA MET A 43 5.43 5.68 -3.48
C MET A 43 5.36 6.99 -2.68
N ALA A 44 6.33 7.23 -1.78
CA ALA A 44 6.38 8.46 -1.00
C ALA A 44 6.60 9.69 -1.90
N ASP A 45 7.47 9.57 -2.90
CA ASP A 45 7.76 10.63 -3.87
C ASP A 45 6.53 10.91 -4.77
N ALA A 46 5.82 9.87 -5.23
CA ALA A 46 4.59 10.00 -6.01
C ALA A 46 3.47 10.73 -5.25
N LEU A 47 3.33 10.43 -3.96
CA LEU A 47 2.33 11.03 -3.06
C LEU A 47 2.81 12.34 -2.41
N LYS A 48 4.07 12.75 -2.60
CA LYS A 48 4.70 13.90 -1.93
C LYS A 48 4.59 13.84 -0.40
N VAL A 49 4.61 12.63 0.17
CA VAL A 49 4.60 12.39 1.63
C VAL A 49 5.96 11.91 2.11
N SER A 50 6.16 11.87 3.43
CA SER A 50 7.39 11.30 3.98
C SER A 50 7.40 9.78 3.89
N LYS A 51 8.57 9.16 3.69
CA LYS A 51 8.74 7.70 3.80
C LYS A 51 8.22 7.14 5.13
N SER A 52 8.40 7.90 6.22
CA SER A 52 7.89 7.54 7.55
C SER A 52 6.37 7.45 7.58
N THR A 53 5.68 8.32 6.84
CA THR A 53 4.22 8.29 6.67
C THR A 53 3.80 6.98 6.01
N VAL A 54 4.44 6.61 4.90
CA VAL A 54 4.14 5.36 4.19
C VAL A 54 4.40 4.14 5.08
N TYR A 55 5.51 4.09 5.82
CA TYR A 55 5.75 3.00 6.78
C TYR A 55 4.68 2.91 7.87
N ARG A 56 4.17 4.04 8.37
CA ARG A 56 3.07 4.06 9.34
C ARG A 56 1.78 3.48 8.75
N TRP A 57 1.49 3.73 7.48
CA TRP A 57 0.36 3.11 6.78
C TRP A 57 0.53 1.60 6.64
N LEU A 58 1.73 1.15 6.23
CA LEU A 58 2.06 -0.27 6.09
C LEU A 58 2.07 -1.03 7.45
N ASP A 59 2.27 -0.31 8.55
CA ASP A 59 2.16 -0.80 9.93
C ASP A 59 0.72 -0.70 10.48
N GLY A 60 -0.21 -0.09 9.75
CA GLY A 60 -1.60 0.11 10.16
C GLY A 60 -1.80 1.15 11.27
N LYS A 61 -0.82 2.04 11.51
CA LYS A 61 -0.84 3.00 12.63
C LYS A 61 -1.46 4.36 12.29
N ASP A 62 -1.74 4.61 11.01
CA ASP A 62 -2.16 5.94 10.53
C ASP A 62 -3.22 5.84 9.42
N ILE A 63 -4.18 4.93 9.61
CA ILE A 63 -5.31 4.77 8.72
C ILE A 63 -6.35 5.85 9.09
N SER A 64 -6.22 7.01 8.46
CA SER A 64 -7.07 8.18 8.66
C SER A 64 -7.78 8.59 7.36
N THR A 65 -8.61 9.63 7.40
CA THR A 65 -9.23 10.21 6.20
C THR A 65 -8.20 10.82 5.24
N THR A 66 -7.10 11.37 5.77
CA THR A 66 -5.98 11.87 4.97
C THR A 66 -5.32 10.74 4.20
N PHE A 67 -5.08 9.59 4.85
CA PHE A 67 -4.60 8.37 4.18
C PHE A 67 -5.48 7.96 3.00
N LEU A 68 -6.81 7.93 3.16
CA LEU A 68 -7.71 7.56 2.07
C LEU A 68 -7.70 8.60 0.93
N SER A 69 -7.54 9.88 1.27
CA SER A 69 -7.46 10.97 0.28
C SER A 69 -6.17 10.84 -0.54
N ASP A 70 -5.03 10.62 0.11
CA ASP A 70 -3.74 10.43 -0.56
C ASP A 70 -3.79 9.23 -1.52
N LEU A 71 -4.39 8.11 -1.11
CA LEU A 71 -4.52 6.94 -1.98
C LEU A 71 -5.48 7.16 -3.16
N LEU A 72 -6.57 7.93 -2.97
CA LEU A 72 -7.45 8.32 -4.06
C LEU A 72 -6.73 9.21 -5.08
N GLU A 73 -5.91 10.16 -4.61
CA GLU A 73 -5.10 11.02 -5.49
C GLU A 73 -4.12 10.20 -6.33
N LEU A 74 -3.55 9.13 -5.75
CA LEU A 74 -2.71 8.18 -6.47
C LEU A 74 -3.48 7.35 -7.51
N GLY A 75 -4.81 7.28 -7.42
CA GLY A 75 -5.65 6.50 -8.31
C GLY A 75 -5.96 5.09 -7.81
N LEU A 76 -5.82 4.82 -6.51
CA LEU A 76 -6.30 3.58 -5.91
C LEU A 76 -7.81 3.61 -5.72
N ASP A 77 -8.44 2.48 -5.98
CA ASP A 77 -9.86 2.28 -5.67
C ASP A 77 -10.03 1.96 -4.18
N ILE A 78 -10.80 2.81 -3.49
CA ILE A 78 -11.07 2.63 -2.05
C ILE A 78 -11.95 1.42 -1.80
N SER A 79 -12.89 1.10 -2.69
CA SER A 79 -13.74 -0.08 -2.54
C SER A 79 -12.89 -1.34 -2.56
N TRP A 80 -11.91 -1.42 -3.46
CA TRP A 80 -10.91 -2.49 -3.45
C TRP A 80 -10.10 -2.51 -2.16
N LEU A 81 -9.62 -1.36 -1.67
CA LEU A 81 -8.78 -1.29 -0.48
C LEU A 81 -9.51 -1.82 0.77
N VAL A 82 -10.80 -1.55 0.89
CA VAL A 82 -11.63 -1.97 2.04
C VAL A 82 -12.34 -3.30 1.83
N ASP A 83 -12.34 -3.85 0.61
CA ASP A 83 -12.97 -5.15 0.32
C ASP A 83 -12.34 -6.29 1.15
N ARG A 84 -13.13 -7.32 1.43
CA ARG A 84 -12.70 -8.53 2.12
C ARG A 84 -11.91 -9.49 1.23
N ASN A 85 -11.90 -9.33 -0.09
CA ASN A 85 -11.10 -10.19 -0.98
C ASN A 85 -9.65 -9.74 -1.01
N ASP A 86 -8.75 -10.60 -0.54
CA ASP A 86 -7.35 -10.23 -0.32
C ASP A 86 -6.49 -10.26 -1.60
N PHE A 87 -6.99 -10.83 -2.71
CA PHE A 87 -6.17 -11.15 -3.89
C PHE A 87 -6.72 -10.67 -5.24
N ASP A 88 -7.89 -10.04 -5.28
CA ASP A 88 -8.44 -9.55 -6.54
C ASP A 88 -7.79 -8.20 -6.92
N MET A 89 -6.80 -8.22 -7.80
CA MET A 89 -6.14 -6.99 -8.29
C MET A 89 -6.91 -6.33 -9.45
N SER A 90 -7.98 -6.95 -9.95
CA SER A 90 -8.70 -6.50 -11.15
C SER A 90 -9.36 -5.14 -10.98
N ARG A 91 -9.66 -4.77 -9.73
CA ARG A 91 -10.33 -3.51 -9.36
C ARG A 91 -9.47 -2.61 -8.46
N MET A 92 -8.15 -2.84 -8.42
CA MET A 92 -7.25 -2.08 -7.55
C MET A 92 -7.16 -0.60 -7.92
N LEU A 93 -7.29 -0.28 -9.20
CA LEU A 93 -7.18 1.08 -9.72
C LEU A 93 -8.57 1.69 -9.90
N ALA A 94 -8.72 2.93 -9.47
CA ALA A 94 -9.95 3.69 -9.65
C ALA A 94 -10.23 3.94 -11.14
N ASP A 95 -11.51 3.98 -11.51
CA ASP A 95 -11.93 4.34 -12.88
C ASP A 95 -11.98 5.88 -13.05
N ASN A 96 -10.82 6.53 -12.87
CA ASN A 96 -10.63 7.96 -13.03
C ASN A 96 -9.26 8.26 -13.67
N ASP A 97 -8.98 9.54 -13.95
CA ASP A 97 -7.74 9.95 -14.62
C ASP A 97 -6.48 9.52 -13.86
N SER A 98 -6.48 9.61 -12.51
CA SER A 98 -5.36 9.15 -11.68
C SER A 98 -5.13 7.65 -11.81
N GLY A 99 -6.19 6.84 -11.73
CA GLY A 99 -6.09 5.39 -11.87
C GLY A 99 -5.66 4.95 -13.27
N ARG A 100 -6.07 5.68 -14.32
CA ARG A 100 -5.61 5.45 -15.70
C ARG A 100 -4.11 5.75 -15.84
N ARG A 101 -3.63 6.89 -15.32
CA ARG A 101 -2.20 7.23 -15.34
C ARG A 101 -1.37 6.20 -14.59
N LEU A 102 -1.80 5.80 -13.40
CA LEU A 102 -1.10 4.80 -12.60
C LEU A 102 -1.00 3.46 -13.34
N ARG A 103 -2.06 3.07 -14.07
CA ARG A 103 -2.05 1.88 -14.94
C ARG A 103 -0.99 1.98 -16.03
N GLU A 104 -0.96 3.10 -16.75
CA GLU A 104 -0.04 3.33 -17.87
C GLU A 104 1.42 3.40 -17.40
N GLU A 105 1.68 4.04 -16.24
CA GLU A 105 3.02 4.24 -15.69
C GLU A 105 3.64 2.96 -15.12
N HIS A 106 2.83 2.16 -14.42
CA HIS A 106 3.33 1.06 -13.58
C HIS A 106 2.88 -0.33 -14.01
N PHE A 107 1.73 -0.48 -14.67
CA PHE A 107 1.13 -1.80 -14.95
C PHE A 107 1.28 -2.23 -16.41
N ASP A 108 1.18 -1.31 -17.36
CA ASP A 108 1.35 -1.65 -18.78
C ASP A 108 2.81 -1.98 -19.17
N ARG A 109 3.78 -1.61 -18.33
CA ARG A 109 5.17 -2.05 -18.45
C ARG A 109 5.35 -3.57 -18.25
N LEU A 110 4.39 -4.27 -17.63
CA LEU A 110 4.43 -5.72 -17.43
C LEU A 110 3.95 -6.53 -18.65
N LYS A 111 3.51 -5.88 -19.74
CA LYS A 111 2.97 -6.51 -20.95
C LYS A 111 3.93 -6.52 -22.16
N LYS A 112 5.18 -6.08 -22.01
CA LYS A 112 6.23 -6.21 -23.04
C LYS A 112 7.32 -7.15 -22.57
#